data_AF-A0A553SRV5-F1
#
_entry.id   AF-A0A553SRV5-F1
#
_cell.length_a   1.000
_cell.length_b   1.000
_cell.length_c   1.000
_cell.angle_alpha   90.00
_cell.angle_beta   90.00
_cell.angle_gamma   90.00
#
_symmetry.space_group_name_H-M   'P 1'
#
loop_
_entity.id
_entity.type
_entity.pdbx_description
1 polymer ?
#
loop_
_entity_poly.entity_id
_entity_poly.type
_entity_poly.pdbx_seq_one_letter_code
_entity_poly.pdbx_strand_id
1 'polypeptide(L)'
;MKKKVLIIGGGLAGLSAAITLANKGFQVELFEKNKHFGGKLMPVALGDYTFDFGPNTITMPEVFRKVIEQTGEKAEDYFHMVKLEHHTRNVFSDGTSFDLSSNREYMLQQLMQLDAGHKYDDFLKEITRLYKLSAKHFLPKTFHSWQDYLSPSLGAALMQVRPLQSLDSFFRQYFSHPHVLQAFNRYSTYIGSSPYKTPATFAMIAYLEMIGGVYYVEGGNVKIAEAYAKVAQKLGARLYADATVKRIIVKNKKAIGIELEDGEKIQGDYFIMNADLLKAYPELVNESDRPSFPDSKAAGKTPSTSAFVVLAGVNKRFSELRHHNVYFSNNYKQEFIDLFQHKQYSSEPTIYISNSSYTEPGRSPGGSNLFILANAPALPADGKLQVNPEMYKELIYQKLATFGLSLKENIVEEKVYTPADIASQFGAFRGALYGLSSNRKKDAFLRPKNSSKDIANLFFAGGSTHPGGGSPIVTWSGMNTANLIIKADK
;
A
#
# COMPACT_ATOMS: atom_id res chain seq x y z
N MET A 1 -24.02 -27.17 10.82
CA MET A 1 -22.97 -26.51 11.63
C MET A 1 -22.44 -25.31 10.84
N LYS A 2 -22.14 -24.19 11.50
CA LYS A 2 -21.51 -23.03 10.82
C LYS A 2 -20.13 -23.45 10.33
N LYS A 3 -19.79 -23.11 9.09
CA LYS A 3 -18.47 -23.35 8.51
C LYS A 3 -17.42 -22.48 9.18
N LYS A 4 -16.27 -23.06 9.49
CA LYS A 4 -15.17 -22.38 10.18
C LYS A 4 -14.12 -21.89 9.18
N VAL A 5 -13.81 -20.60 9.21
CA VAL A 5 -12.78 -19.96 8.39
C VAL A 5 -11.63 -19.51 9.28
N LEU A 6 -10.41 -19.97 8.96
CA LEU A 6 -9.19 -19.50 9.63
C LEU A 6 -8.48 -18.49 8.74
N ILE A 7 -8.17 -17.32 9.28
CA ILE A 7 -7.49 -16.22 8.58
C ILE A 7 -6.09 -16.05 9.16
N ILE A 8 -5.07 -16.11 8.31
CA ILE A 8 -3.66 -16.02 8.69
C ILE A 8 -3.16 -14.63 8.31
N GLY A 9 -3.00 -13.74 9.28
CA GLY A 9 -2.62 -12.34 9.12
C GLY A 9 -3.78 -11.38 9.36
N GLY A 10 -3.55 -10.42 10.24
CA GLY A 10 -4.45 -9.37 10.70
C GLY A 10 -4.30 -8.04 9.96
N GLY A 11 -3.81 -8.06 8.72
CA GLY A 11 -3.79 -6.88 7.86
C GLY A 11 -5.20 -6.45 7.41
N LEU A 12 -5.31 -5.31 6.72
CA LEU A 12 -6.59 -4.77 6.26
C LEU A 12 -7.42 -5.77 5.43
N ALA A 13 -6.78 -6.63 4.62
CA ALA A 13 -7.51 -7.63 3.84
C ALA A 13 -8.02 -8.79 4.72
N GLY A 14 -7.23 -9.21 5.72
CA GLY A 14 -7.66 -10.22 6.69
C GLY A 14 -8.85 -9.72 7.52
N LEU A 15 -8.77 -8.49 8.01
CA LEU A 15 -9.84 -7.84 8.77
C LEU A 15 -11.11 -7.63 7.93
N SER A 16 -10.98 -7.13 6.69
CA SER A 16 -12.15 -6.93 5.82
C SER A 16 -12.82 -8.26 5.44
N ALA A 17 -12.01 -9.31 5.19
CA ALA A 17 -12.52 -10.66 4.98
C ALA A 17 -13.23 -11.22 6.22
N ALA A 18 -12.67 -10.99 7.41
CA ALA A 18 -13.25 -11.43 8.68
C ALA A 18 -14.66 -10.84 8.89
N ILE A 19 -14.81 -9.53 8.67
CA ILE A 19 -16.10 -8.84 8.78
C ILE A 19 -17.10 -9.40 7.75
N THR A 20 -16.70 -9.49 6.48
CA THR A 20 -17.60 -9.99 5.43
C THR A 20 -18.07 -11.43 5.70
N LEU A 21 -17.18 -12.31 6.16
CA LEU A 21 -17.52 -13.71 6.47
C LEU A 21 -18.37 -13.84 7.74
N ALA A 22 -18.01 -13.14 8.82
CA ALA A 22 -18.77 -13.17 10.07
C ALA A 22 -20.20 -12.62 9.86
N ASN A 23 -20.35 -11.55 9.08
CA ASN A 23 -21.64 -11.00 8.67
C ASN A 23 -22.50 -11.99 7.85
N LYS A 24 -21.87 -12.98 7.19
CA LYS A 24 -22.56 -14.08 6.48
C LYS A 24 -22.73 -15.34 7.30
N GLY A 25 -22.45 -15.28 8.60
CA GLY A 25 -22.72 -16.37 9.55
C GLY A 25 -21.64 -17.44 9.64
N PHE A 26 -20.46 -17.24 9.03
CA PHE A 26 -19.32 -18.13 9.21
C PHE A 26 -18.73 -17.96 10.63
N GLN A 27 -18.15 -19.03 11.18
CA GLN A 27 -17.30 -18.94 12.37
C GLN A 27 -15.90 -18.50 11.92
N VAL A 28 -15.46 -17.33 12.34
CA VAL A 28 -14.17 -16.75 11.90
C VAL A 28 -13.19 -16.69 13.06
N GLU A 29 -11.98 -17.20 12.82
CA GLU A 29 -10.82 -17.04 13.70
C GLU A 29 -9.67 -16.45 12.90
N LEU A 30 -9.09 -15.35 13.37
CA LEU A 30 -7.96 -14.67 12.73
C LEU A 30 -6.74 -14.73 13.65
N PHE A 31 -5.58 -15.04 13.07
CA PHE A 31 -4.31 -15.18 13.78
C PHE A 31 -3.29 -14.19 13.22
N GLU A 32 -2.78 -13.30 14.07
CA GLU A 32 -1.81 -12.27 13.74
C GLU A 32 -0.55 -12.45 14.58
N LYS A 33 0.62 -12.47 13.93
CA LYS A 33 1.89 -12.68 14.60
C LYS A 33 2.32 -11.49 15.48
N ASN A 34 1.87 -10.28 15.13
CA ASN A 34 2.19 -9.07 15.87
C ASN A 34 1.20 -8.84 17.02
N LYS A 35 1.55 -7.92 17.92
CA LYS A 35 0.70 -7.50 19.06
C LYS A 35 -0.46 -6.57 18.65
N HIS A 36 -0.59 -6.25 17.37
CA HIS A 36 -1.58 -5.32 16.86
C HIS A 36 -2.15 -5.83 15.53
N PHE A 37 -3.36 -5.39 15.21
CA PHE A 37 -3.97 -5.59 13.89
C PHE A 37 -3.66 -4.40 12.96
N GLY A 38 -3.91 -4.57 11.66
CA GLY A 38 -3.66 -3.56 10.61
C GLY A 38 -2.45 -3.86 9.72
N GLY A 39 -1.57 -4.80 10.12
CA GLY A 39 -0.37 -5.15 9.37
C GLY A 39 0.55 -3.94 9.21
N LYS A 40 0.82 -3.49 7.98
CA LYS A 40 1.65 -2.30 7.76
C LYS A 40 1.07 -1.03 8.40
N LEU A 41 -0.26 -0.96 8.54
CA LEU A 41 -1.00 0.11 9.23
C LEU A 41 -0.85 0.00 10.75
N MET A 42 0.40 0.21 11.18
CA MET A 42 0.86 0.04 12.54
C MET A 42 0.96 1.40 13.25
N PRO A 43 0.44 1.52 14.49
CA PRO A 43 0.68 2.68 15.33
C PRO A 43 2.10 2.64 15.90
N VAL A 44 2.77 3.78 15.98
CA VAL A 44 4.06 3.92 16.66
C VAL A 44 4.00 5.11 17.59
N ALA A 45 4.40 4.93 18.84
CA ALA A 45 4.59 6.01 19.81
C ALA A 45 6.07 6.09 20.19
N LEU A 46 6.62 7.29 20.18
CA LEU A 46 7.98 7.62 20.64
C LEU A 46 7.85 8.82 21.59
N GLY A 47 7.97 8.62 22.90
CA GLY A 47 7.64 9.66 23.88
C GLY A 47 6.22 10.20 23.66
N ASP A 48 6.11 11.53 23.54
CA ASP A 48 4.85 12.25 23.30
C ASP A 48 4.46 12.35 21.81
N TYR A 49 5.21 11.68 20.92
CA TYR A 49 5.01 11.73 19.47
C TYR A 49 4.34 10.44 18.97
N THR A 50 3.19 10.59 18.30
CA THR A 50 2.47 9.45 17.71
C THR A 50 2.55 9.47 16.18
N PHE A 51 2.81 8.31 15.58
CA PHE A 51 3.00 8.12 14.15
C PHE A 51 2.15 6.97 13.64
N ASP A 52 1.81 7.02 12.37
CA ASP A 52 1.37 5.85 11.62
C ASP A 52 2.55 5.40 10.75
N PHE A 53 3.04 4.17 10.92
CA PHE A 53 4.13 3.66 10.08
C PHE A 53 3.73 3.61 8.60
N GLY A 54 2.43 3.48 8.32
CA GLY A 54 1.85 3.74 7.00
C GLY A 54 0.77 2.72 6.65
N PRO A 55 -0.03 2.93 5.60
CA PRO A 55 -0.01 4.07 4.69
C PRO A 55 -0.38 5.38 5.38
N ASN A 56 0.32 6.45 4.97
CA ASN A 56 0.10 7.81 5.46
C ASN A 56 -0.93 8.57 4.59
N THR A 57 -1.09 8.19 3.32
CA THR A 57 -2.03 8.80 2.38
C THR A 57 -3.23 7.86 2.18
N ILE A 58 -4.43 8.34 2.49
CA ILE A 58 -5.69 7.60 2.29
C ILE A 58 -6.45 8.21 1.11
N THR A 59 -6.88 7.37 0.19
CA THR A 59 -7.77 7.72 -0.93
C THR A 59 -8.91 6.71 -0.98
N MET A 60 -9.95 6.96 -1.76
CA MET A 60 -11.11 6.05 -1.88
C MET A 60 -11.78 5.75 -0.51
N PRO A 61 -12.18 6.79 0.26
CA PRO A 61 -12.77 6.60 1.59
C PRO A 61 -13.99 5.66 1.59
N GLU A 62 -14.75 5.64 0.50
CA GLU A 62 -15.89 4.75 0.29
C GLU A 62 -15.53 3.26 0.38
N VAL A 63 -14.30 2.88 0.01
CA VAL A 63 -13.85 1.48 0.10
C VAL A 63 -13.75 1.04 1.55
N PHE A 64 -13.26 1.92 2.42
CA PHE A 64 -13.11 1.60 3.83
C PHE A 64 -14.46 1.59 4.54
N ARG A 65 -15.29 2.61 4.29
CA ARG A 65 -16.63 2.70 4.87
C ARG A 65 -17.50 1.50 4.50
N LYS A 66 -17.44 1.05 3.24
CA LYS A 66 -18.20 -0.10 2.73
C LYS A 66 -17.95 -1.40 3.51
N VAL A 67 -16.77 -1.59 4.11
CA VAL A 67 -16.47 -2.77 4.93
C VAL A 67 -17.35 -2.81 6.18
N ILE A 68 -17.64 -1.66 6.79
CA ILE A 68 -18.51 -1.56 7.96
C ILE A 68 -19.97 -1.50 7.52
N GLU A 69 -20.29 -0.67 6.51
CA GLU A 69 -21.66 -0.45 6.04
C GLU A 69 -22.37 -1.72 5.53
N GLN A 70 -21.63 -2.70 4.99
CA GLN A 70 -22.21 -4.00 4.60
C GLN A 70 -22.85 -4.78 5.77
N THR A 71 -22.57 -4.40 7.02
CA THR A 71 -23.12 -5.00 8.24
C THR A 71 -24.41 -4.31 8.72
N GLY A 72 -24.80 -3.21 8.07
CA GLY A 72 -25.89 -2.33 8.50
C GLY A 72 -25.47 -1.22 9.47
N GLU A 73 -24.20 -1.19 9.89
CA GLU A 73 -23.64 -0.16 10.75
C GLU A 73 -23.19 1.07 9.97
N LYS A 74 -23.08 2.23 10.64
CA LYS A 74 -22.52 3.45 10.04
C LYS A 74 -21.02 3.50 10.28
N ALA A 75 -20.23 3.75 9.24
CA ALA A 75 -18.78 3.78 9.37
C ALA A 75 -18.30 4.96 10.23
N GLU A 76 -19.03 6.07 10.20
CA GLU A 76 -18.78 7.30 10.95
C GLU A 76 -18.84 7.11 12.48
N ASP A 77 -19.53 6.06 12.96
CA ASP A 77 -19.55 5.69 14.38
C ASP A 77 -18.21 5.05 14.84
N TYR A 78 -17.32 4.75 13.90
CA TYR A 78 -16.06 4.04 14.15
C TYR A 78 -14.82 4.83 13.78
N PHE A 79 -14.85 5.61 12.69
CA PHE A 79 -13.76 6.49 12.31
C PHE A 79 -14.29 7.70 11.52
N HIS A 80 -13.64 8.86 11.69
CA HIS A 80 -13.95 10.07 10.94
C HIS A 80 -12.81 10.40 9.97
N MET A 81 -13.14 10.56 8.68
CA MET A 81 -12.20 10.87 7.62
C MET A 81 -12.30 12.34 7.22
N VAL A 82 -11.22 13.09 7.40
CA VAL A 82 -11.09 14.50 7.03
C VAL A 82 -10.40 14.60 5.67
N LYS A 83 -11.01 15.32 4.73
CA LYS A 83 -10.43 15.58 3.42
C LYS A 83 -9.34 16.66 3.54
N LEU A 84 -8.16 16.39 2.98
CA LEU A 84 -7.07 17.34 2.90
C LEU A 84 -7.22 18.17 1.62
N GLU A 85 -7.64 19.43 1.74
CA GLU A 85 -7.84 20.32 0.59
C GLU A 85 -6.53 20.57 -0.18
N HIS A 86 -5.45 20.95 0.52
CA HIS A 86 -4.11 21.10 -0.05
C HIS A 86 -3.25 19.92 0.38
N HIS A 87 -3.42 18.79 -0.30
CA HIS A 87 -2.98 17.51 0.24
C HIS A 87 -1.48 17.31 0.24
N THR A 88 -0.76 17.77 -0.80
CA THR A 88 0.69 17.53 -0.91
C THR A 88 1.45 18.75 -1.39
N ARG A 89 2.37 19.28 -0.59
CA ARG A 89 3.34 20.30 -1.01
C ARG A 89 4.51 19.65 -1.74
N ASN A 90 4.88 20.18 -2.92
CA ASN A 90 6.01 19.71 -3.71
C ASN A 90 7.07 20.80 -3.73
N VAL A 91 8.33 20.44 -3.46
CA VAL A 91 9.45 21.37 -3.32
C VAL A 91 10.62 20.89 -4.18
N PHE A 92 11.24 21.82 -4.91
CA PHE A 92 12.33 21.60 -5.86
C PHE A 92 13.55 22.45 -5.48
N SER A 93 14.74 22.04 -5.92
CA SER A 93 16.01 22.60 -5.43
C SER A 93 16.28 24.02 -5.91
N ASP A 94 15.61 24.46 -6.98
CA ASP A 94 15.65 25.83 -7.48
C ASP A 94 14.71 26.78 -6.70
N GLY A 95 14.11 26.29 -5.61
CA GLY A 95 13.17 27.03 -4.77
C GLY A 95 11.73 26.98 -5.29
N THR A 96 11.47 26.38 -6.44
CA THR A 96 10.09 26.19 -6.92
C THR A 96 9.31 25.34 -5.92
N SER A 97 8.10 25.76 -5.60
CA SER A 97 7.17 24.95 -4.82
C SER A 97 5.73 25.17 -5.28
N PHE A 98 4.95 24.11 -5.26
CA PHE A 98 3.51 24.18 -5.51
C PHE A 98 2.78 23.04 -4.78
N ASP A 99 1.52 23.26 -4.48
CA ASP A 99 0.66 22.29 -3.81
C ASP A 99 -0.17 21.49 -4.84
N LEU A 100 -0.34 20.19 -4.58
CA LEU A 100 -1.37 19.39 -5.22
C LEU A 100 -2.68 19.48 -4.43
N SER A 101 -3.79 19.57 -5.15
CA SER A 101 -5.13 19.66 -4.57
C SER A 101 -6.16 18.98 -5.45
N SER A 102 -7.17 18.40 -4.81
CA SER A 102 -8.40 17.94 -5.48
C SER A 102 -9.37 19.07 -5.83
N ASN A 103 -9.15 20.27 -5.26
CA ASN A 103 -9.87 21.47 -5.67
C ASN A 103 -9.32 21.91 -7.03
N ARG A 104 -10.15 21.80 -8.06
CA ARG A 104 -9.77 22.09 -9.45
C ARG A 104 -9.26 23.52 -9.62
N GLU A 105 -9.95 24.51 -9.05
CA GLU A 105 -9.62 25.92 -9.21
C GLU A 105 -8.27 26.25 -8.57
N TYR A 106 -8.06 25.78 -7.34
CA TYR A 106 -6.79 25.93 -6.64
C TYR A 106 -5.65 25.23 -7.39
N MET A 107 -5.87 23.98 -7.85
CA MET A 107 -4.84 23.27 -8.62
C MET A 107 -4.49 23.99 -9.92
N LEU A 108 -5.48 24.52 -10.63
CA LEU A 108 -5.24 25.29 -11.86
C LEU A 108 -4.44 26.56 -11.56
N GLN A 109 -4.75 27.26 -10.46
CA GLN A 109 -3.96 28.40 -10.00
C GLN A 109 -2.49 28.02 -9.75
N GLN A 110 -2.25 26.92 -9.04
CA GLN A 110 -0.90 26.41 -8.78
C GLN A 110 -0.15 26.08 -10.07
N LEU A 111 -0.82 25.44 -11.05
CA LEU A 111 -0.19 25.11 -12.33
C LEU A 111 0.06 26.33 -13.21
N MET A 112 -0.83 27.33 -13.20
CA MET A 112 -0.67 28.53 -14.02
C MET A 112 0.47 29.43 -13.55
N GLN A 113 0.81 29.41 -12.26
CA GLN A 113 2.03 30.06 -11.75
C GLN A 113 3.32 29.50 -12.38
N LEU A 114 3.26 28.28 -12.93
CA LEU A 114 4.36 27.58 -13.60
C LEU A 114 4.14 27.45 -15.11
N ASP A 115 3.16 28.17 -15.69
CA ASP A 115 2.76 28.06 -17.10
C ASP A 115 2.42 26.61 -17.55
N ALA A 116 1.87 25.81 -16.64
CA ALA A 116 1.64 24.37 -16.83
C ALA A 116 0.15 23.97 -16.77
N GLY A 117 -0.77 24.93 -16.69
CA GLY A 117 -2.20 24.68 -16.48
C GLY A 117 -3.03 24.44 -17.74
N HIS A 118 -2.48 24.74 -18.93
CA HIS A 118 -3.25 24.87 -20.19
C HIS A 118 -4.05 23.63 -20.60
N LYS A 119 -3.57 22.42 -20.29
CA LYS A 119 -4.24 21.15 -20.63
C LYS A 119 -4.81 20.41 -19.42
N TYR A 120 -4.93 21.09 -18.28
CA TYR A 120 -5.31 20.44 -17.02
C TYR A 120 -6.70 19.79 -17.09
N ASP A 121 -7.67 20.42 -17.75
CA ASP A 121 -9.01 19.83 -17.91
C ASP A 121 -9.03 18.58 -18.78
N ASP A 122 -8.26 18.57 -19.87
CA ASP A 122 -8.15 17.40 -20.72
C ASP A 122 -7.40 16.27 -20.02
N PHE A 123 -6.45 16.61 -19.16
CA PHE A 123 -5.80 15.68 -18.25
C PHE A 123 -6.82 15.06 -17.29
N LEU A 124 -7.64 15.86 -16.60
CA LEU A 124 -8.68 15.39 -15.69
C LEU A 124 -9.70 14.47 -16.39
N LYS A 125 -10.13 14.83 -17.61
CA LYS A 125 -11.01 13.98 -18.43
C LYS A 125 -10.37 12.63 -18.71
N GLU A 126 -9.09 12.60 -19.10
CA GLU A 126 -8.43 11.35 -19.47
C GLU A 126 -8.16 10.45 -18.26
N ILE A 127 -7.66 10.97 -17.14
CA ILE A 127 -7.45 10.16 -15.93
C ILE A 127 -8.79 9.63 -15.38
N THR A 128 -9.88 10.38 -15.54
CA THR A 128 -11.24 9.93 -15.22
C THR A 128 -11.68 8.78 -16.11
N ARG A 129 -11.42 8.88 -17.43
CA ARG A 129 -11.74 7.80 -18.38
C ARG A 129 -10.96 6.53 -18.04
N LEU A 130 -9.65 6.66 -17.77
CA LEU A 130 -8.80 5.55 -17.35
C LEU A 130 -9.29 4.92 -16.05
N TYR A 131 -9.61 5.72 -15.03
CA TYR A 131 -10.16 5.22 -13.77
C TYR A 131 -11.48 4.47 -13.98
N LYS A 132 -12.45 5.04 -14.71
CA LYS A 132 -13.75 4.40 -14.96
C LYS A 132 -13.60 3.08 -15.70
N LEU A 133 -12.70 2.99 -16.68
CA LEU A 133 -12.39 1.74 -17.38
C LEU A 133 -11.80 0.70 -16.43
N SER A 134 -10.80 1.09 -15.63
CA SER A 134 -10.16 0.22 -14.65
C SER A 134 -11.13 -0.26 -13.56
N ALA A 135 -11.91 0.65 -12.99
CA ALA A 135 -12.91 0.36 -11.97
C ALA A 135 -14.05 -0.53 -12.47
N LYS A 136 -14.43 -0.43 -13.75
CA LYS A 136 -15.46 -1.29 -14.33
C LYS A 136 -14.93 -2.68 -14.69
N HIS A 137 -13.72 -2.78 -15.23
CA HIS A 137 -13.25 -4.01 -15.87
C HIS A 137 -12.19 -4.79 -15.08
N PHE A 138 -11.42 -4.14 -14.20
CA PHE A 138 -10.22 -4.72 -13.60
C PHE A 138 -10.22 -4.76 -12.06
N LEU A 139 -10.83 -3.80 -11.37
CA LEU A 139 -10.81 -3.72 -9.90
C LEU A 139 -11.80 -4.69 -9.19
N PRO A 140 -13.07 -4.86 -9.63
CA PRO A 140 -14.05 -5.66 -8.90
C PRO A 140 -14.02 -7.15 -9.25
N LYS A 141 -13.42 -7.53 -10.38
CA LYS A 141 -13.45 -8.92 -10.87
C LYS A 141 -12.29 -9.71 -10.30
N THR A 142 -12.59 -10.75 -9.54
CA THR A 142 -11.68 -11.89 -9.35
C THR A 142 -11.59 -12.64 -10.68
N PHE A 143 -10.44 -12.65 -11.33
CA PHE A 143 -10.26 -13.38 -12.59
C PHE A 143 -10.28 -14.90 -12.31
N HIS A 144 -11.38 -15.57 -12.69
CA HIS A 144 -11.65 -16.96 -12.37
C HIS A 144 -10.93 -17.91 -13.33
N SER A 145 -10.83 -17.57 -14.62
CA SER A 145 -10.22 -18.42 -15.65
C SER A 145 -9.31 -17.65 -16.63
N TRP A 146 -8.55 -18.37 -17.45
CA TRP A 146 -7.79 -17.78 -18.57
C TRP A 146 -8.70 -17.26 -19.68
N GLN A 147 -9.95 -17.74 -19.76
CA GLN A 147 -10.96 -17.29 -20.73
C GLN A 147 -11.48 -15.89 -20.38
N ASP A 148 -11.46 -15.49 -19.10
CA ASP A 148 -11.77 -14.12 -18.69
C ASP A 148 -10.81 -13.10 -19.32
N TYR A 149 -9.55 -13.51 -19.56
CA TYR A 149 -8.52 -12.71 -20.23
C TYR A 149 -8.70 -12.64 -21.76
N LEU A 150 -9.51 -13.52 -22.35
CA LEU A 150 -9.75 -13.61 -23.79
C LEU A 150 -11.03 -12.90 -24.26
N SER A 151 -11.74 -12.21 -23.36
CA SER A 151 -12.90 -11.41 -23.77
C SER A 151 -12.47 -10.30 -24.75
N PRO A 152 -13.07 -10.20 -25.95
CA PRO A 152 -12.79 -9.10 -26.88
C PRO A 152 -13.02 -7.72 -26.25
N SER A 153 -14.00 -7.63 -25.34
CA SER A 153 -14.28 -6.41 -24.57
C SER A 153 -13.14 -6.06 -23.59
N LEU A 154 -12.47 -7.06 -23.03
CA LEU A 154 -11.32 -6.87 -22.14
C LEU A 154 -10.05 -6.56 -22.93
N GLY A 155 -9.84 -7.17 -24.10
CA GLY A 155 -8.74 -6.84 -25.01
C GLY A 155 -8.82 -5.41 -25.54
N ALA A 156 -10.01 -4.98 -25.96
CA ALA A 156 -10.27 -3.60 -26.35
C ALA A 156 -10.06 -2.62 -25.17
N ALA A 157 -10.60 -2.94 -23.99
CA ALA A 157 -10.38 -2.16 -22.78
C ALA A 157 -8.89 -2.08 -22.41
N LEU A 158 -8.13 -3.18 -22.55
CA LEU A 158 -6.69 -3.24 -22.29
C LEU A 158 -5.92 -2.33 -23.22
N MET A 159 -6.23 -2.27 -24.51
CA MET A 159 -5.57 -1.33 -25.43
C MET A 159 -5.95 0.13 -25.14
N GLN A 160 -7.22 0.39 -24.79
CA GLN A 160 -7.71 1.73 -24.44
C GLN A 160 -7.10 2.32 -23.17
N VAL A 161 -6.51 1.49 -22.30
CA VAL A 161 -5.73 1.94 -21.13
C VAL A 161 -4.26 2.15 -21.43
N ARG A 162 -3.87 2.18 -22.72
CA ARG A 162 -2.54 2.56 -23.22
C ARG A 162 -1.37 1.76 -22.59
N PRO A 163 -1.40 0.43 -22.63
CA PRO A 163 -0.47 -0.42 -21.88
C PRO A 163 0.95 -0.43 -22.47
N LEU A 164 1.11 0.08 -23.70
CA LEU A 164 2.39 0.17 -24.40
C LEU A 164 3.11 1.51 -24.16
N GLN A 165 2.41 2.50 -23.62
CA GLN A 165 2.94 3.82 -23.30
C GLN A 165 3.45 3.84 -21.84
N SER A 166 4.60 4.45 -21.58
CA SER A 166 5.08 4.66 -20.21
C SER A 166 4.29 5.76 -19.51
N LEU A 167 4.26 5.75 -18.18
CA LEU A 167 3.59 6.77 -17.39
C LEU A 167 4.18 8.18 -17.64
N ASP A 168 5.50 8.31 -17.76
CA ASP A 168 6.15 9.58 -18.12
C ASP A 168 5.73 10.08 -19.51
N SER A 169 5.68 9.20 -20.51
CA SER A 169 5.21 9.56 -21.85
C SER A 169 3.74 9.98 -21.86
N PHE A 170 2.92 9.42 -20.95
CA PHE A 170 1.55 9.85 -20.77
C PHE A 170 1.46 11.29 -20.24
N PHE A 171 2.14 11.61 -19.14
CA PHE A 171 2.05 12.94 -18.53
C PHE A 171 2.62 14.06 -19.43
N ARG A 172 3.63 13.76 -20.26
CA ARG A 172 4.21 14.70 -21.25
C ARG A 172 3.22 15.21 -22.31
N GLN A 173 2.09 14.52 -22.51
CA GLN A 173 1.04 15.03 -23.40
C GLN A 173 0.30 16.24 -22.83
N TYR A 174 0.32 16.38 -21.49
CA TYR A 174 -0.46 17.37 -20.75
C TYR A 174 0.42 18.45 -20.12
N PHE A 175 1.63 18.10 -19.68
CA PHE A 175 2.52 19.02 -18.98
C PHE A 175 3.88 19.09 -19.66
N SER A 176 4.40 20.30 -19.83
CA SER A 176 5.76 20.58 -20.34
C SER A 176 6.74 20.94 -19.23
N HIS A 177 6.26 21.60 -18.16
CA HIS A 177 7.10 22.05 -17.06
C HIS A 177 7.75 20.85 -16.32
N PRO A 178 9.07 20.81 -16.15
CA PRO A 178 9.79 19.66 -15.62
C PRO A 178 9.35 19.27 -14.20
N HIS A 179 9.16 20.25 -13.32
CA HIS A 179 8.73 20.03 -11.92
C HIS A 179 7.31 19.46 -11.81
N VAL A 180 6.40 19.94 -12.65
CA VAL A 180 5.03 19.42 -12.73
C VAL A 180 5.06 17.97 -13.21
N LEU A 181 5.81 17.69 -14.29
CA LEU A 181 6.00 16.32 -14.77
C LEU A 181 6.58 15.40 -13.70
N GLN A 182 7.57 15.86 -12.93
CA GLN A 182 8.17 15.09 -11.86
C GLN A 182 7.16 14.78 -10.74
N ALA A 183 6.37 15.77 -10.32
CA ALA A 183 5.33 15.60 -9.32
C ALA A 183 4.28 14.57 -9.73
N PHE A 184 3.81 14.60 -10.98
CA PHE A 184 2.87 13.60 -11.50
C PHE A 184 3.53 12.23 -11.71
N ASN A 185 4.79 12.17 -12.16
CA ASN A 185 5.55 10.92 -12.29
C ASN A 185 5.72 10.18 -10.95
N ARG A 186 5.64 10.88 -9.81
CA ARG A 186 5.63 10.28 -8.46
C ARG A 186 4.54 9.26 -8.26
N TYR A 187 3.40 9.32 -8.96
CA TYR A 187 2.34 8.31 -8.83
C TYR A 187 2.80 6.87 -9.16
N SER A 188 3.92 6.69 -9.86
CA SER A 188 4.55 5.37 -10.03
C SER A 188 5.05 4.74 -8.72
N THR A 189 5.40 5.54 -7.70
CA THR A 189 5.87 5.03 -6.40
C THR A 189 4.73 4.42 -5.58
N TYR A 190 3.47 4.75 -5.88
CA TYR A 190 2.28 4.22 -5.19
C TYR A 190 2.05 2.73 -5.49
N ILE A 191 2.78 2.21 -6.47
CA ILE A 191 2.83 0.80 -6.86
C ILE A 191 4.29 0.30 -6.88
N GLY A 192 5.18 1.03 -6.21
CA GLY A 192 6.62 0.79 -6.13
C GLY A 192 7.25 0.42 -7.47
N SER A 193 7.01 1.23 -8.50
CA SER A 193 7.45 1.05 -9.89
C SER A 193 8.14 2.32 -10.41
N SER A 194 8.74 2.24 -11.60
CA SER A 194 9.40 3.38 -12.26
C SER A 194 8.44 4.05 -13.25
N PRO A 195 8.33 5.39 -13.27
CA PRO A 195 7.44 6.09 -14.22
C PRO A 195 7.92 5.96 -15.67
N TYR A 196 9.21 5.67 -15.86
CA TYR A 196 9.84 5.47 -17.17
C TYR A 196 9.62 4.07 -17.74
N LYS A 197 9.07 3.13 -16.95
CA LYS A 197 8.82 1.74 -17.36
C LYS A 197 7.37 1.30 -17.18
N THR A 198 6.71 1.77 -16.13
CA THR A 198 5.34 1.33 -15.80
C THR A 198 4.32 1.85 -16.83
N PRO A 199 3.27 1.09 -17.15
CA PRO A 199 2.28 1.50 -18.14
C PRO A 199 1.45 2.73 -17.76
N ALA A 200 1.02 3.50 -18.76
CA ALA A 200 0.15 4.68 -18.62
C ALA A 200 -1.22 4.38 -18.00
N THR A 201 -1.66 3.11 -17.98
CA THR A 201 -2.86 2.67 -17.25
C THR A 201 -2.86 3.14 -15.79
N PHE A 202 -1.68 3.21 -15.16
CA PHE A 202 -1.54 3.66 -13.77
C PHE A 202 -1.66 5.18 -13.60
N ALA A 203 -1.80 5.97 -14.67
CA ALA A 203 -2.17 7.38 -14.55
C ALA A 203 -3.54 7.57 -13.87
N MET A 204 -4.38 6.53 -13.84
CA MET A 204 -5.59 6.51 -13.01
C MET A 204 -5.32 6.74 -11.52
N ILE A 205 -4.10 6.53 -11.01
CA ILE A 205 -3.75 6.84 -9.61
C ILE A 205 -3.88 8.35 -9.38
N ALA A 206 -3.56 9.17 -10.38
CA ALA A 206 -3.76 10.62 -10.30
C ALA A 206 -5.25 10.97 -10.11
N TYR A 207 -6.19 10.19 -10.67
CA TYR A 207 -7.62 10.41 -10.42
C TYR A 207 -7.95 10.30 -8.93
N LEU A 208 -7.31 9.36 -8.22
CA LEU A 208 -7.58 9.12 -6.80
C LEU A 208 -7.28 10.35 -5.94
N GLU A 209 -6.23 11.11 -6.25
CA GLU A 209 -5.87 12.32 -5.49
C GLU A 209 -6.47 13.58 -6.09
N MET A 210 -6.34 13.79 -7.40
CA MET A 210 -6.73 15.03 -8.07
C MET A 210 -8.25 15.20 -8.20
N ILE A 211 -9.02 14.12 -8.09
CA ILE A 211 -10.48 14.14 -8.17
C ILE A 211 -11.11 13.47 -6.96
N GLY A 212 -10.67 12.25 -6.61
CA GLY A 212 -11.19 11.51 -5.45
C GLY A 212 -10.86 12.17 -4.11
N GLY A 213 -9.75 12.90 -4.05
CA GLY A 213 -9.24 13.55 -2.84
C GLY A 213 -8.39 12.65 -1.97
N VAL A 214 -7.57 13.30 -1.15
CA VAL A 214 -6.75 12.66 -0.11
C VAL A 214 -7.39 12.91 1.24
N TYR A 215 -7.35 11.92 2.11
CA TYR A 215 -7.98 11.94 3.42
C TYR A 215 -6.99 11.56 4.51
N TYR A 216 -7.28 12.04 5.71
CA TYR A 216 -6.68 11.65 6.97
C TYR A 216 -7.77 11.14 7.90
N VAL A 217 -7.46 10.17 8.75
CA VAL A 217 -8.40 9.70 9.78
C VAL A 217 -8.02 10.33 11.11
N GLU A 218 -8.97 10.98 11.76
CA GLU A 218 -8.76 11.55 13.10
C GLU A 218 -8.26 10.49 14.07
N GLY A 219 -7.22 10.82 14.85
CA GLY A 219 -6.50 9.90 15.71
C GLY A 219 -5.47 9.02 14.98
N GLY A 220 -5.26 9.23 13.68
CA GLY A 220 -4.32 8.48 12.83
C GLY A 220 -5.00 7.43 11.95
N ASN A 221 -4.39 7.13 10.81
CA ASN A 221 -4.93 6.18 9.83
C ASN A 221 -5.11 4.77 10.43
N VAL A 222 -4.36 4.42 11.48
CA VAL A 222 -4.51 3.18 12.26
C VAL A 222 -5.95 2.93 12.74
N LYS A 223 -6.74 3.99 12.97
CA LYS A 223 -8.14 3.89 13.38
C LYS A 223 -9.01 3.07 12.43
N ILE A 224 -8.65 2.95 11.16
CA ILE A 224 -9.33 2.04 10.20
C ILE A 224 -9.20 0.58 10.65
N ALA A 225 -7.98 0.14 11.02
CA ALA A 225 -7.75 -1.23 11.44
C ALA A 225 -8.38 -1.52 12.81
N GLU A 226 -8.31 -0.57 13.74
CA GLU A 226 -8.97 -0.67 15.06
C GLU A 226 -10.49 -0.79 14.90
N ALA A 227 -11.08 0.04 14.06
CA ALA A 227 -12.51 -0.01 13.74
C ALA A 227 -12.90 -1.37 13.17
N TYR A 228 -12.13 -1.90 12.22
CA TYR A 228 -12.43 -3.21 11.64
C TYR A 228 -12.31 -4.34 12.66
N ALA A 229 -11.28 -4.34 13.49
CA ALA A 229 -11.13 -5.34 14.54
C ALA A 229 -12.34 -5.31 15.50
N LYS A 230 -12.77 -4.11 15.90
CA LYS A 230 -13.95 -3.91 16.76
C LYS A 230 -15.24 -4.44 16.11
N VAL A 231 -15.49 -4.11 14.84
CA VAL A 231 -16.67 -4.61 14.11
C VAL A 231 -16.63 -6.13 13.93
N ALA A 232 -15.47 -6.69 13.58
CA ALA A 232 -15.31 -8.15 13.44
C ALA A 232 -15.62 -8.88 14.75
N GLN A 233 -15.10 -8.39 15.88
CA GLN A 233 -15.37 -8.94 17.21
C GLN A 233 -16.85 -8.81 17.59
N LYS A 234 -17.49 -7.67 17.29
CA LYS A 234 -18.93 -7.45 17.51
C LYS A 234 -19.79 -8.45 16.74
N LEU A 235 -19.36 -8.87 15.55
CA LEU A 235 -20.00 -9.92 14.75
C LEU A 235 -19.68 -11.35 15.22
N GLY A 236 -18.86 -11.49 16.27
CA GLY A 236 -18.49 -12.78 16.87
C GLY A 236 -17.23 -13.43 16.28
N ALA A 237 -16.47 -12.74 15.43
CA ALA A 237 -15.15 -13.23 15.01
C ALA A 237 -14.17 -13.19 16.18
N ARG A 238 -13.32 -14.23 16.30
CA ARG A 238 -12.25 -14.26 17.30
C ARG A 238 -10.95 -13.82 16.65
N LEU A 239 -10.28 -12.84 17.24
CA LEU A 239 -9.03 -12.29 16.74
C LEU A 239 -7.94 -12.55 17.77
N TYR A 240 -6.90 -13.28 17.37
CA TYR A 240 -5.76 -13.64 18.18
C TYR A 240 -4.54 -12.85 17.71
N ALA A 241 -4.09 -11.90 18.52
CA ALA A 241 -2.80 -11.23 18.35
C ALA A 241 -1.70 -12.06 19.02
N ASP A 242 -0.44 -11.81 18.66
CA ASP A 242 0.72 -12.58 19.15
C ASP A 242 0.60 -14.10 18.90
N ALA A 243 -0.13 -14.47 17.84
CA ALA A 243 -0.43 -15.85 17.48
C ALA A 243 0.18 -16.16 16.11
N THR A 244 1.44 -16.58 16.12
CA THR A 244 2.17 -16.92 14.90
C THR A 244 1.75 -18.30 14.40
N VAL A 245 1.24 -18.35 13.17
CA VAL A 245 0.96 -19.59 12.47
C VAL A 245 2.27 -20.14 11.91
N LYS A 246 2.62 -21.37 12.30
CA LYS A 246 3.83 -22.07 11.88
C LYS A 246 3.65 -22.76 10.54
N ARG A 247 2.50 -23.39 10.30
CA ARG A 247 2.18 -24.05 9.02
C ARG A 247 0.69 -24.27 8.80
N ILE A 248 0.31 -24.43 7.53
CA ILE A 248 -1.01 -24.91 7.12
C ILE A 248 -0.93 -26.43 6.98
N ILE A 249 -1.86 -27.14 7.60
CA ILE A 249 -1.96 -28.60 7.55
C ILE A 249 -2.74 -28.98 6.30
N VAL A 250 -2.06 -29.66 5.37
CA VAL A 250 -2.62 -30.13 4.11
C VAL A 250 -2.74 -31.65 4.14
N LYS A 251 -3.90 -32.19 3.74
CA LYS A 251 -4.14 -33.63 3.57
C LYS A 251 -4.92 -33.84 2.29
N ASN A 252 -4.48 -34.78 1.45
CA ASN A 252 -5.14 -35.11 0.18
C ASN A 252 -5.44 -33.86 -0.68
N LYS A 253 -4.44 -32.98 -0.84
CA LYS A 253 -4.55 -31.71 -1.59
C LYS A 253 -5.67 -30.78 -1.10
N LYS A 254 -5.99 -30.83 0.20
CA LYS A 254 -6.97 -29.98 0.86
C LYS A 254 -6.38 -29.42 2.16
N ALA A 255 -6.56 -28.13 2.42
CA ALA A 255 -6.22 -27.55 3.71
C ALA A 255 -7.27 -27.99 4.75
N ILE A 256 -6.81 -28.46 5.92
CA ILE A 256 -7.68 -29.02 6.98
C ILE A 256 -7.45 -28.39 8.36
N GLY A 257 -6.38 -27.62 8.53
CA GLY A 257 -6.08 -26.92 9.77
C GLY A 257 -4.83 -26.05 9.67
N ILE A 258 -4.50 -25.41 10.77
CA ILE A 258 -3.23 -24.70 10.99
C ILE A 258 -2.55 -25.27 12.23
N GLU A 259 -1.23 -25.10 12.30
CA GLU A 259 -0.44 -25.32 13.51
C GLU A 259 0.20 -23.98 13.92
N LEU A 260 0.05 -23.59 15.18
CA LEU A 260 0.69 -22.41 15.77
C LEU A 260 2.13 -22.74 16.21
N GLU A 261 2.94 -21.71 16.49
CA GLU A 261 4.34 -21.91 16.94
C GLU A 261 4.47 -22.67 18.26
N ASP A 262 3.48 -22.56 19.15
CA ASP A 262 3.40 -23.33 20.41
C ASP A 262 2.98 -24.80 20.21
N GLY A 263 2.66 -25.20 18.98
CA GLY A 263 2.24 -26.55 18.61
C GLY A 263 0.73 -26.79 18.66
N GLU A 264 -0.09 -25.81 19.06
CA GLU A 264 -1.56 -25.94 19.01
C GLU A 264 -2.02 -26.16 17.57
N LYS A 265 -2.95 -27.10 17.37
CA LYS A 265 -3.53 -27.43 16.06
C LYS A 265 -5.00 -27.09 16.03
N ILE A 266 -5.36 -26.24 15.07
CA ILE A 266 -6.72 -25.72 14.93
C ILE A 266 -7.28 -26.16 13.60
N GLN A 267 -8.39 -26.90 13.62
CA GLN A 267 -9.09 -27.32 12.41
C GLN A 267 -9.97 -26.20 11.85
N GLY A 268 -10.19 -26.24 10.53
CA GLY A 268 -11.04 -25.30 9.81
C GLY A 268 -11.55 -25.87 8.48
N ASP A 269 -12.62 -25.29 7.94
CA ASP A 269 -13.17 -25.67 6.65
C ASP A 269 -12.50 -24.90 5.49
N TYR A 270 -12.24 -23.60 5.70
CA TYR A 270 -11.64 -22.69 4.72
C TYR A 270 -10.52 -21.86 5.34
N PHE A 271 -9.56 -21.46 4.51
CA PHE A 271 -8.34 -20.79 4.96
C PHE A 271 -8.06 -19.58 4.08
N ILE A 272 -7.85 -18.41 4.68
CA ILE A 272 -7.39 -17.21 3.98
C ILE A 272 -6.00 -16.86 4.49
N MET A 273 -5.01 -16.82 3.60
CA MET A 273 -3.71 -16.27 3.93
C MET A 273 -3.63 -14.80 3.50
N ASN A 274 -3.54 -13.91 4.49
CA ASN A 274 -3.29 -12.48 4.33
C ASN A 274 -1.81 -12.08 4.59
N ALA A 275 -0.92 -13.06 4.71
CA ALA A 275 0.51 -12.85 4.65
C ALA A 275 1.02 -12.72 3.19
N ASP A 276 2.24 -12.19 3.00
CA ASP A 276 2.82 -12.02 1.66
C ASP A 276 2.98 -13.38 0.96
N LEU A 277 2.28 -13.58 -0.16
CA LEU A 277 2.27 -14.83 -0.91
C LEU A 277 3.68 -15.32 -1.28
N LEU A 278 4.60 -14.40 -1.60
CA LEU A 278 5.94 -14.76 -2.06
C LEU A 278 6.86 -15.24 -0.93
N LYS A 279 6.50 -14.95 0.32
CA LYS A 279 7.27 -15.30 1.52
C LYS A 279 6.56 -16.36 2.35
N ALA A 280 5.32 -16.09 2.73
CA ALA A 280 4.57 -16.93 3.64
C ALA A 280 4.06 -18.22 3.00
N TYR A 281 3.70 -18.26 1.70
CA TYR A 281 3.24 -19.51 1.10
C TYR A 281 4.37 -20.56 1.05
N PRO A 282 5.62 -20.19 0.68
CA PRO A 282 6.76 -21.08 0.85
C PRO A 282 7.02 -21.55 2.28
N GLU A 283 6.88 -20.66 3.27
CA GLU A 283 7.16 -20.96 4.67
C GLU A 283 6.08 -21.83 5.33
N LEU A 284 4.82 -21.56 5.05
CA LEU A 284 3.68 -22.19 5.72
C LEU A 284 3.21 -23.48 5.05
N VAL A 285 3.64 -23.74 3.82
CA VAL A 285 3.18 -24.89 3.02
C VAL A 285 4.36 -25.57 2.33
N ASN A 286 4.46 -26.89 2.51
CA ASN A 286 5.48 -27.71 1.88
C ASN A 286 5.42 -27.61 0.36
N GLU A 287 6.58 -27.55 -0.30
CA GLU A 287 6.67 -27.42 -1.76
C GLU A 287 5.94 -28.54 -2.51
N SER A 288 5.99 -29.78 -1.99
CA SER A 288 5.27 -30.94 -2.54
C SER A 288 3.75 -30.78 -2.59
N ASP A 289 3.18 -29.91 -1.75
CA ASP A 289 1.76 -29.60 -1.73
C ASP A 289 1.36 -28.49 -2.69
N ARG A 290 2.32 -27.71 -3.21
CA ARG A 290 2.12 -26.56 -4.09
C ARG A 290 2.95 -26.62 -5.40
N PRO A 291 2.88 -27.70 -6.20
CA PRO A 291 3.69 -27.85 -7.41
C PRO A 291 3.51 -26.74 -8.46
N SER A 292 2.39 -26.01 -8.46
CA SER A 292 2.21 -24.85 -9.34
C SER A 292 2.90 -23.57 -8.86
N PHE A 293 3.40 -23.58 -7.61
CA PHE A 293 4.09 -22.48 -6.95
C PHE A 293 5.32 -22.95 -6.16
N PRO A 294 6.37 -23.45 -6.86
CA PRO A 294 7.63 -23.84 -6.23
C PRO A 294 8.40 -22.64 -5.67
N ASP A 295 9.38 -22.91 -4.81
CA ASP A 295 10.21 -21.88 -4.14
C ASP A 295 10.99 -21.05 -5.17
N SER A 296 11.49 -21.71 -6.21
CA SER A 296 12.17 -21.07 -7.34
C SER A 296 11.28 -20.04 -8.05
N LYS A 297 9.96 -20.29 -8.14
CA LYS A 297 9.01 -19.36 -8.74
C LYS A 297 8.79 -18.15 -7.85
N ALA A 298 8.74 -18.31 -6.53
CA ALA A 298 8.66 -17.19 -5.59
C ALA A 298 9.95 -16.35 -5.64
N ALA A 299 11.11 -17.00 -5.56
CA ALA A 299 12.43 -16.36 -5.55
C ALA A 299 12.73 -15.57 -6.84
N GLY A 300 12.24 -16.04 -7.99
CA GLY A 300 12.42 -15.39 -9.30
C GLY A 300 11.52 -14.18 -9.56
N LYS A 301 10.61 -13.84 -8.64
CA LYS A 301 9.72 -12.67 -8.79
C LYS A 301 10.44 -11.36 -8.49
N THR A 302 10.07 -10.32 -9.21
CA THR A 302 10.65 -8.97 -9.04
C THR A 302 9.82 -8.18 -8.02
N PRO A 303 10.34 -7.92 -6.80
CA PRO A 303 9.66 -7.11 -5.82
C PRO A 303 9.51 -5.66 -6.30
N SER A 304 8.52 -4.96 -5.75
CA SER A 304 8.40 -3.49 -5.79
C SER A 304 9.51 -2.83 -4.97
N THR A 305 9.61 -1.49 -5.03
CA THR A 305 10.49 -0.75 -4.11
C THR A 305 10.14 -1.04 -2.66
N SER A 306 11.15 -0.90 -1.80
CA SER A 306 10.99 -0.81 -0.36
C SER A 306 11.04 0.67 0.06
N ALA A 307 11.16 0.92 1.37
CA ALA A 307 11.34 2.24 1.93
C ALA A 307 12.43 2.23 3.01
N PHE A 308 13.10 3.37 3.12
CA PHE A 308 13.87 3.76 4.28
C PHE A 308 13.08 4.86 4.98
N VAL A 309 12.71 4.62 6.23
CA VAL A 309 11.82 5.49 7.00
C VAL A 309 12.53 5.98 8.24
N VAL A 310 12.39 7.27 8.53
CA VAL A 310 12.78 7.89 9.78
C VAL A 310 11.53 8.48 10.41
N LEU A 311 11.17 8.03 11.61
CA LEU A 311 10.18 8.68 12.44
C LEU A 311 10.93 9.66 13.33
N ALA A 312 10.69 10.95 13.14
CA ALA A 312 11.36 12.01 13.90
C ALA A 312 10.32 12.85 14.65
N GLY A 313 10.35 12.78 15.98
CA GLY A 313 9.64 13.68 16.86
C GLY A 313 10.50 14.92 17.09
N VAL A 314 10.04 16.07 16.64
CA VAL A 314 10.79 17.33 16.75
C VAL A 314 10.06 18.31 17.67
N ASN A 315 10.79 19.07 18.48
CA ASN A 315 10.24 20.07 19.41
C ASN A 315 9.95 21.44 18.76
N LYS A 316 9.84 21.47 17.43
CA LYS A 316 9.58 22.66 16.63
C LYS A 316 8.43 22.40 15.66
N ARG A 317 7.59 23.41 15.44
CA ARG A 317 6.64 23.41 14.32
C ARG A 317 7.24 24.18 13.14
N PHE A 318 7.16 23.60 11.96
CA PHE A 318 7.67 24.19 10.72
C PHE A 318 6.49 24.75 9.91
N SER A 319 6.46 26.06 9.71
CA SER A 319 5.40 26.76 8.96
C SER A 319 5.33 26.35 7.49
N GLU A 320 6.46 25.91 6.95
CA GLU A 320 6.63 25.46 5.58
C GLU A 320 6.10 24.05 5.34
N LEU A 321 5.89 23.24 6.38
CA LEU A 321 5.38 21.89 6.26
C LEU A 321 3.84 21.87 6.31
N ARG A 322 3.23 21.20 5.33
CA ARG A 322 1.83 20.77 5.36
C ARG A 322 1.71 19.34 5.90
N HIS A 323 0.52 18.75 5.82
CA HIS A 323 0.30 17.35 6.18
C HIS A 323 1.17 16.40 5.34
N HIS A 324 1.20 16.54 4.01
CA HIS A 324 2.15 15.82 3.16
C HIS A 324 3.06 16.77 2.39
N ASN A 325 4.33 16.39 2.28
CA ASN A 325 5.37 17.17 1.62
C ASN A 325 6.28 16.22 0.82
N VAL A 326 6.79 16.70 -0.30
CA VAL A 326 7.75 15.97 -1.13
C VAL A 326 8.87 16.91 -1.57
N TYR A 327 10.09 16.54 -1.24
CA TYR A 327 11.33 17.21 -1.62
C TYR A 327 12.01 16.40 -2.71
N PHE A 328 11.99 16.93 -3.93
CA PHE A 328 12.34 16.15 -5.12
C PHE A 328 13.84 16.04 -5.39
N SER A 329 14.25 14.88 -5.91
CA SER A 329 15.59 14.70 -6.48
C SER A 329 15.80 15.58 -7.72
N ASN A 330 17.00 16.14 -7.88
CA ASN A 330 17.39 16.86 -9.09
C ASN A 330 17.53 15.94 -10.31
N ASN A 331 17.73 14.65 -10.09
CA ASN A 331 17.83 13.66 -11.14
C ASN A 331 16.93 12.45 -10.87
N TYR A 332 15.62 12.68 -10.99
CA TYR A 332 14.61 11.67 -10.72
C TYR A 332 14.79 10.38 -11.53
N LYS A 333 15.26 10.49 -12.77
CA LYS A 333 15.52 9.31 -13.61
C LYS A 333 16.63 8.45 -13.03
N GLN A 334 17.70 9.05 -12.53
CA GLN A 334 18.79 8.33 -11.90
C GLN A 334 18.34 7.62 -10.63
N GLU A 335 17.50 8.24 -9.79
CA GLU A 335 16.93 7.60 -8.60
C GLU A 335 16.27 6.24 -8.95
N PHE A 336 15.45 6.19 -10.00
CA PHE A 336 14.83 4.92 -10.43
C PHE A 336 15.80 3.95 -11.11
N ILE A 337 16.86 4.43 -11.75
CA ILE A 337 17.93 3.57 -12.28
C ILE A 337 18.67 2.89 -11.12
N ASP A 338 19.03 3.65 -10.08
CA ASP A 338 19.68 3.14 -8.88
C ASP A 338 18.82 2.05 -8.21
N LEU A 339 17.53 2.35 -7.97
CA LEU A 339 16.63 1.46 -7.25
C LEU A 339 16.34 0.15 -7.98
N PHE A 340 16.12 0.20 -9.31
CA PHE A 340 15.65 -0.97 -10.06
C PHE A 340 16.72 -1.69 -10.89
N GLN A 341 17.72 -0.96 -11.41
CA GLN A 341 18.76 -1.54 -12.26
C GLN A 341 19.99 -1.89 -11.43
N HIS A 342 20.49 -0.94 -10.65
CA HIS A 342 21.66 -1.14 -9.80
C HIS A 342 21.31 -1.78 -8.45
N LYS A 343 20.03 -1.75 -8.05
CA LYS A 343 19.52 -2.28 -6.77
C LYS A 343 20.22 -1.66 -5.57
N GLN A 344 20.47 -0.37 -5.64
CA GLN A 344 21.17 0.42 -4.62
C GLN A 344 20.32 1.59 -4.16
N TYR A 345 20.68 2.15 -3.01
CA TYR A 345 20.11 3.39 -2.52
C TYR A 345 20.60 4.56 -3.39
N SER A 346 19.71 5.49 -3.72
CA SER A 346 20.12 6.70 -4.42
C SER A 346 20.86 7.63 -3.45
N SER A 347 21.97 8.21 -3.90
CA SER A 347 22.70 9.26 -3.16
C SER A 347 21.97 10.60 -3.17
N GLU A 348 20.96 10.76 -4.03
CA GLU A 348 20.14 11.97 -4.14
C GLU A 348 18.66 11.60 -4.11
N PRO A 349 18.13 11.02 -3.01
CA PRO A 349 16.77 10.49 -2.98
C PRO A 349 15.72 11.59 -3.03
N THR A 350 14.54 11.27 -3.54
CA THR A 350 13.33 12.07 -3.30
C THR A 350 12.79 11.73 -1.90
N ILE A 351 12.48 12.76 -1.11
CA ILE A 351 12.10 12.59 0.30
C ILE A 351 10.64 13.00 0.49
N TYR A 352 9.83 12.07 0.98
CA TYR A 352 8.46 12.31 1.41
C TYR A 352 8.40 12.57 2.91
N ILE A 353 7.61 13.54 3.34
CA ILE A 353 7.33 13.79 4.76
C ILE A 353 5.83 13.82 4.99
N SER A 354 5.34 12.95 5.88
CA SER A 354 4.02 13.10 6.51
C SER A 354 4.17 13.77 7.87
N ASN A 355 3.44 14.87 8.10
CA ASN A 355 3.40 15.62 9.34
C ASN A 355 1.95 15.69 9.82
N SER A 356 1.44 14.60 10.41
CA SER A 356 0.03 14.52 10.80
C SER A 356 -0.35 15.55 11.88
N SER A 357 0.60 16.01 12.68
CA SER A 357 0.41 17.10 13.66
C SER A 357 0.05 18.45 13.05
N TYR A 358 0.27 18.64 11.75
CA TYR A 358 -0.23 19.81 11.02
C TYR A 358 -1.76 19.83 10.99
N THR A 359 -2.39 18.65 10.81
CA THR A 359 -3.85 18.52 10.76
C THR A 359 -4.44 18.27 12.15
N GLU A 360 -3.75 17.51 12.99
CA GLU A 360 -4.21 17.18 14.35
C GLU A 360 -3.09 17.45 15.36
N PRO A 361 -2.98 18.67 15.91
CA PRO A 361 -1.90 19.06 16.83
C PRO A 361 -1.74 18.13 18.04
N GLY A 362 -2.82 17.48 18.49
CA GLY A 362 -2.81 16.52 19.59
C GLY A 362 -1.95 15.27 19.36
N ARG A 363 -1.62 14.93 18.10
CA ARG A 363 -0.72 13.82 17.75
C ARG A 363 0.72 14.03 18.23
N SER A 364 1.10 15.29 18.44
CA SER A 364 2.42 15.73 18.90
C SER A 364 2.29 17.14 19.48
N PRO A 365 1.97 17.29 20.78
CA PRO A 365 1.69 18.60 21.37
C PRO A 365 2.89 19.57 21.33
N GLY A 366 4.09 19.05 21.60
CA GLY A 366 5.34 19.82 21.73
C GLY A 366 6.03 20.20 20.41
N GLY A 367 5.50 19.80 19.24
CA GLY A 367 6.10 20.11 17.95
C GLY A 367 5.56 19.23 16.82
N SER A 368 6.42 18.79 15.90
CA SER A 368 5.99 18.00 14.73
C SER A 368 6.37 16.52 14.83
N ASN A 369 5.53 15.65 14.28
CA ASN A 369 5.74 14.20 14.16
C ASN A 369 6.02 13.84 12.69
N LEU A 370 7.29 13.92 12.29
CA LEU A 370 7.70 13.74 10.91
C LEU A 370 7.92 12.27 10.59
N PHE A 371 7.02 11.68 9.80
CA PHE A 371 7.29 10.43 9.08
C PHE A 371 8.05 10.78 7.80
N ILE A 372 9.34 10.50 7.75
CA ILE A 372 10.23 10.84 6.65
C ILE A 372 10.55 9.56 5.88
N LEU A 373 10.32 9.53 4.57
CA LEU A 373 10.51 8.36 3.72
C LEU A 373 11.35 8.70 2.50
N ALA A 374 12.36 7.87 2.25
CA ALA A 374 13.04 7.76 0.97
C ALA A 374 12.72 6.39 0.34
N ASN A 375 12.56 6.34 -0.99
CA ASN A 375 12.43 5.06 -1.68
C ASN A 375 13.73 4.26 -1.51
N ALA A 376 13.60 2.96 -1.25
CA ALA A 376 14.74 2.07 -1.07
C ALA A 376 14.67 0.88 -2.05
N PRO A 377 15.81 0.30 -2.45
CA PRO A 377 15.79 -0.96 -3.19
C PRO A 377 15.20 -2.06 -2.30
N ALA A 378 14.56 -3.05 -2.92
CA ALA A 378 14.22 -4.28 -2.21
C ALA A 378 15.49 -5.00 -1.78
N LEU A 379 15.42 -5.77 -0.69
CA LEU A 379 16.57 -6.52 -0.21
C LEU A 379 17.07 -7.53 -1.25
N PRO A 380 18.40 -7.71 -1.36
CA PRO A 380 18.98 -8.84 -2.08
C PRO A 380 18.51 -10.19 -1.50
N ALA A 381 18.80 -11.27 -2.23
CA ALA A 381 18.38 -12.61 -1.84
C ALA A 381 18.96 -13.08 -0.49
N ASP A 382 20.15 -12.59 -0.12
CA ASP A 382 20.78 -12.86 1.17
C ASP A 382 20.24 -11.99 2.31
N GLY A 383 19.28 -11.10 2.03
CA GLY A 383 18.62 -10.24 3.02
C GLY A 383 19.48 -9.11 3.58
N LYS A 384 20.72 -8.93 3.10
CA LYS A 384 21.65 -7.94 3.67
C LYS A 384 21.32 -6.53 3.23
N LEU A 385 21.27 -5.61 4.19
CA LEU A 385 21.13 -4.20 3.91
C LEU A 385 22.38 -3.67 3.18
N GLN A 386 22.17 -2.89 2.12
CA GLN A 386 23.23 -2.42 1.23
C GLN A 386 23.77 -1.02 1.60
N VAL A 387 23.43 -0.52 2.79
CA VAL A 387 23.82 0.82 3.26
C VAL A 387 23.97 0.81 4.78
N ASN A 388 24.81 1.70 5.32
CA ASN A 388 24.79 2.01 6.74
C ASN A 388 23.56 2.90 7.04
N PRO A 389 22.60 2.46 7.87
CA PRO A 389 21.38 3.23 8.16
C PRO A 389 21.67 4.64 8.69
N GLU A 390 22.65 4.78 9.57
CA GLU A 390 22.98 6.07 10.18
C GLU A 390 23.50 7.05 9.14
N MET A 391 24.42 6.60 8.28
CA MET A 391 24.94 7.44 7.20
C MET A 391 23.85 7.84 6.20
N TYR A 392 22.91 6.93 5.90
CA TYR A 392 21.84 7.24 4.96
C TYR A 392 20.80 8.20 5.53
N LYS A 393 20.47 8.05 6.82
CA LYS A 393 19.66 9.00 7.58
C LYS A 393 20.29 10.40 7.58
N GLU A 394 21.60 10.47 7.84
CA GLU A 394 22.35 11.72 7.83
C GLU A 394 22.34 12.38 6.45
N LEU A 395 22.46 11.61 5.37
CA LEU A 395 22.30 12.08 3.99
C LEU A 395 20.90 12.66 3.74
N ILE A 396 19.83 12.01 4.22
CA ILE A 396 18.46 12.53 4.13
C ILE A 396 18.34 13.89 4.83
N TYR A 397 18.89 14.03 6.04
CA TYR A 397 18.85 15.30 6.77
C TYR A 397 19.68 16.41 6.11
N GLN A 398 20.87 16.08 5.60
CA GLN A 398 21.68 17.02 4.83
C GLN A 398 20.92 17.50 3.60
N LYS A 399 20.26 16.59 2.90
CA LYS A 399 19.42 16.94 1.75
C LYS A 399 18.24 17.84 2.13
N LEU A 400 17.50 17.53 3.20
CA LEU A 400 16.40 18.41 3.65
C LEU A 400 16.90 19.81 4.02
N ALA A 401 18.09 19.93 4.61
CA ALA A 401 18.70 21.22 4.93
C ALA A 401 19.00 22.07 3.68
N THR A 402 19.29 21.47 2.51
CA THR A 402 19.48 22.24 1.26
C THR A 402 18.18 22.87 0.74
N PHE A 403 17.02 22.35 1.16
CA PHE A 403 15.71 22.97 0.93
C PHE A 403 15.29 23.94 2.05
N GLY A 404 16.19 24.27 2.97
CA GLY A 404 15.93 25.13 4.12
C GLY A 404 15.25 24.43 5.31
N LEU A 405 15.05 23.11 5.27
CA LEU A 405 14.44 22.34 6.36
C LEU A 405 15.51 21.67 7.22
N SER A 406 16.05 22.41 8.20
CA SER A 406 17.04 21.90 9.16
C SER A 406 16.36 21.26 10.38
N LEU A 407 16.42 19.93 10.46
CA LEU A 407 15.74 19.16 11.52
C LEU A 407 16.61 18.88 12.75
N LYS A 408 17.91 18.61 12.55
CA LYS A 408 18.80 17.97 13.54
C LYS A 408 18.76 18.58 14.95
N GLU A 409 18.83 19.90 15.06
CA GLU A 409 18.86 20.60 16.35
C GLU A 409 17.56 20.49 17.13
N ASN A 410 16.46 20.10 16.48
CA ASN A 410 15.13 20.03 17.05
C ASN A 410 14.64 18.58 17.25
N ILE A 411 15.42 17.57 16.87
CA ILE A 411 15.05 16.15 17.04
C ILE A 411 15.13 15.80 18.53
N VAL A 412 14.00 15.33 19.08
CA VAL A 412 13.89 14.84 20.46
C VAL A 412 13.85 13.32 20.48
N GLU A 413 13.02 12.75 19.62
CA GLU A 413 12.80 11.30 19.52
C GLU A 413 13.02 10.87 18.07
N GLU A 414 13.65 9.72 17.87
CA GLU A 414 13.91 9.22 16.54
C GLU A 414 13.88 7.69 16.47
N LYS A 415 13.33 7.16 15.37
CA LYS A 415 13.42 5.74 15.04
C LYS A 415 13.54 5.51 13.54
N VAL A 416 14.52 4.69 13.15
CA VAL A 416 14.73 4.28 11.76
C VAL A 416 14.09 2.92 11.49
N TYR A 417 13.47 2.77 10.33
CA TYR A 417 13.02 1.51 9.76
C TYR A 417 13.61 1.33 8.36
N THR A 418 14.31 0.23 8.17
CA THR A 418 14.95 -0.15 6.91
C THR A 418 14.11 -1.20 6.18
N PRO A 419 14.45 -1.55 4.92
CA PRO A 419 13.85 -2.69 4.24
C PRO A 419 13.97 -4.02 5.00
N ALA A 420 14.99 -4.20 5.85
CA ALA A 420 15.13 -5.38 6.69
C ALA A 420 14.10 -5.40 7.83
N ASP A 421 13.85 -4.25 8.45
CA ASP A 421 12.81 -4.12 9.47
C ASP A 421 11.43 -4.36 8.86
N ILE A 422 11.16 -3.80 7.68
CA ILE A 422 9.91 -4.03 6.93
C ILE A 422 9.72 -5.52 6.60
N ALA A 423 10.78 -6.20 6.15
CA ALA A 423 10.74 -7.62 5.83
C ALA A 423 10.44 -8.48 7.08
N SER A 424 11.16 -8.22 8.17
CA SER A 424 11.01 -8.95 9.43
C SER A 424 9.64 -8.72 10.05
N GLN A 425 9.27 -7.45 10.24
CA GLN A 425 8.08 -7.06 10.98
C GLN A 425 6.79 -7.45 10.26
N PHE A 426 6.71 -7.22 8.96
CA PHE A 426 5.48 -7.47 8.19
C PHE A 426 5.50 -8.76 7.36
N GLY A 427 6.58 -9.55 7.44
CA GLY A 427 6.76 -10.72 6.58
C GLY A 427 6.80 -10.36 5.09
N ALA A 428 7.19 -9.12 4.76
CA ALA A 428 7.16 -8.61 3.39
C ALA A 428 8.33 -9.20 2.58
N PHE A 429 8.02 -9.80 1.43
CA PHE A 429 9.05 -10.42 0.60
C PHE A 429 10.11 -9.40 0.18
N ARG A 430 11.35 -9.60 0.63
CA ARG A 430 12.49 -8.69 0.42
C ARG A 430 12.21 -7.23 0.85
N GLY A 431 11.34 -7.05 1.85
CA GLY A 431 10.97 -5.73 2.37
C GLY A 431 10.09 -4.91 1.42
N ALA A 432 9.52 -5.51 0.38
CA ALA A 432 8.74 -4.80 -0.63
C ALA A 432 7.45 -4.19 -0.04
N LEU A 433 7.14 -2.94 -0.37
CA LEU A 433 5.94 -2.28 0.14
C LEU A 433 4.65 -2.76 -0.54
N TYR A 434 4.71 -3.02 -1.84
CA TYR A 434 3.54 -3.24 -2.71
C TYR A 434 3.52 -4.65 -3.35
N GLY A 435 4.21 -5.61 -2.74
CA GLY A 435 4.38 -6.95 -3.32
C GLY A 435 5.22 -6.86 -4.61
N LEU A 436 4.66 -7.34 -5.73
CA LEU A 436 5.33 -7.32 -7.03
C LEU A 436 5.38 -5.90 -7.64
N SER A 437 6.51 -5.57 -8.28
CA SER A 437 6.61 -4.37 -9.12
C SER A 437 5.73 -4.48 -10.38
N SER A 438 5.35 -3.35 -10.96
CA SER A 438 4.59 -3.26 -12.22
C SER A 438 5.43 -2.69 -13.37
N ASN A 439 6.75 -2.93 -13.32
CA ASN A 439 7.69 -2.50 -14.36
C ASN A 439 7.65 -3.38 -15.62
N ARG A 440 7.14 -4.63 -15.50
CA ARG A 440 6.89 -5.51 -16.65
C ARG A 440 5.39 -5.63 -16.85
N LYS A 441 4.92 -5.57 -18.10
CA LYS A 441 3.49 -5.69 -18.44
C LYS A 441 2.84 -6.95 -17.86
N LYS A 442 3.54 -8.08 -17.91
CA LYS A 442 3.06 -9.34 -17.30
C LYS A 442 2.80 -9.19 -15.79
N ASP A 443 3.68 -8.50 -15.06
CA ASP A 443 3.51 -8.32 -13.61
C ASP A 443 2.45 -7.27 -13.25
N ALA A 444 2.21 -6.31 -14.15
CA ALA A 444 1.15 -5.31 -14.00
C ALA A 444 -0.26 -5.93 -14.13
N PHE A 445 -0.46 -6.88 -15.06
CA PHE A 445 -1.78 -7.41 -15.40
C PHE A 445 -2.03 -8.86 -14.96
N LEU A 446 -0.99 -9.66 -14.64
CA LEU A 446 -1.11 -11.06 -14.24
C LEU A 446 -0.65 -11.27 -12.79
N ARG A 447 -1.39 -10.68 -11.86
CA ARG A 447 -1.19 -10.90 -10.42
C ARG A 447 -1.58 -12.33 -10.02
N PRO A 448 -0.98 -12.91 -8.97
CA PRO A 448 -1.42 -14.19 -8.43
C PRO A 448 -2.90 -14.17 -8.06
N LYS A 449 -3.62 -15.24 -8.38
CA LYS A 449 -5.05 -15.40 -8.06
C LYS A 449 -5.27 -15.46 -6.55
N ASN A 450 -6.50 -15.18 -6.12
CA ASN A 450 -6.93 -15.26 -4.72
C ASN A 450 -7.26 -16.68 -4.23
N SER A 451 -6.94 -17.72 -4.99
CA SER A 451 -7.14 -19.12 -4.61
C SER A 451 -5.95 -19.97 -5.02
N SER A 452 -5.62 -20.97 -4.21
CA SER A 452 -4.63 -21.97 -4.58
C SER A 452 -5.12 -22.80 -5.77
N LYS A 453 -4.18 -23.15 -6.66
CA LYS A 453 -4.43 -24.11 -7.75
C LYS A 453 -4.28 -25.55 -7.28
N ASP A 454 -3.44 -25.77 -6.27
CA ASP A 454 -3.01 -27.11 -5.86
C ASP A 454 -3.70 -27.59 -4.58
N ILE A 455 -4.23 -26.67 -3.78
CA ILE A 455 -4.77 -26.96 -2.44
C ILE A 455 -6.21 -26.45 -2.36
N ALA A 456 -7.17 -27.36 -2.29
CA ALA A 456 -8.56 -27.04 -2.06
C ALA A 456 -8.74 -26.30 -0.72
N ASN A 457 -9.68 -25.35 -0.72
CA ASN A 457 -10.07 -24.52 0.43
C ASN A 457 -9.01 -23.52 0.93
N LEU A 458 -7.87 -23.37 0.24
CA LEU A 458 -6.87 -22.35 0.54
C LEU A 458 -7.00 -21.14 -0.40
N PHE A 459 -7.19 -19.97 0.19
CA PHE A 459 -7.36 -18.69 -0.47
C PHE A 459 -6.30 -17.67 -0.05
N PHE A 460 -6.12 -16.62 -0.85
CA PHE A 460 -5.13 -15.58 -0.65
C PHE A 460 -5.77 -14.19 -0.74
N ALA A 461 -5.34 -13.26 0.11
CA ALA A 461 -5.79 -11.88 0.07
C ALA A 461 -4.65 -10.92 0.44
N GLY A 462 -4.66 -9.71 -0.13
CA GLY A 462 -3.69 -8.66 0.18
C GLY A 462 -2.78 -8.29 -0.98
N GLY A 463 -1.72 -7.54 -0.68
CA GLY A 463 -0.93 -6.79 -1.67
C GLY A 463 -0.09 -7.62 -2.64
N SER A 464 0.21 -8.87 -2.30
CA SER A 464 0.96 -9.81 -3.14
C SER A 464 0.07 -10.58 -4.13
N THR A 465 -1.25 -10.45 -4.02
CA THR A 465 -2.26 -11.13 -4.85
C THR A 465 -3.14 -10.13 -5.56
N HIS A 466 -4.02 -10.60 -6.45
CA HIS A 466 -5.01 -9.76 -7.12
C HIS A 466 -5.91 -9.04 -6.08
N PRO A 467 -6.22 -7.73 -6.26
CA PRO A 467 -5.88 -6.88 -7.41
C PRO A 467 -4.49 -6.26 -7.37
N GLY A 468 -3.86 -6.17 -6.20
CA GLY A 468 -2.52 -5.62 -6.02
C GLY A 468 -2.35 -4.89 -4.67
N GLY A 469 -1.27 -4.12 -4.56
CA GLY A 469 -0.96 -3.31 -3.38
C GLY A 469 -1.73 -1.98 -3.30
N GLY A 470 -1.65 -1.31 -2.15
CA GLY A 470 -2.36 -0.08 -1.80
C GLY A 470 -3.54 -0.33 -0.87
N SER A 471 -3.76 0.53 0.14
CA SER A 471 -4.73 0.28 1.22
C SER A 471 -6.17 0.05 0.75
N PRO A 472 -6.74 0.82 -0.20
CA PRO A 472 -8.09 0.52 -0.70
C PRO A 472 -8.13 -0.83 -1.43
N ILE A 473 -7.11 -1.10 -2.25
CA ILE A 473 -7.04 -2.30 -3.10
C ILE A 473 -6.91 -3.57 -2.26
N VAL A 474 -6.09 -3.55 -1.21
CA VAL A 474 -5.98 -4.71 -0.29
C VAL A 474 -7.27 -4.90 0.52
N THR A 475 -7.96 -3.81 0.89
CA THR A 475 -9.25 -3.89 1.57
C THR A 475 -10.30 -4.58 0.71
N TRP A 476 -10.36 -4.24 -0.60
CA TRP A 476 -11.18 -4.96 -1.57
C TRP A 476 -10.74 -6.40 -1.78
N SER A 477 -9.43 -6.68 -1.82
CA SER A 477 -8.90 -8.04 -1.95
C SER A 477 -9.50 -8.96 -0.87
N GLY A 478 -9.58 -8.50 0.38
CA GLY A 478 -10.18 -9.25 1.48
C GLY A 478 -11.68 -9.52 1.28
N MET A 479 -12.47 -8.48 0.99
CA MET A 479 -13.91 -8.62 0.72
C MET A 479 -14.17 -9.55 -0.47
N ASN A 480 -13.38 -9.44 -1.55
CA ASN A 480 -13.52 -10.27 -2.73
C ASN A 480 -13.20 -11.73 -2.42
N THR A 481 -12.13 -12.01 -1.68
CA THR A 481 -11.78 -13.36 -1.25
C THR A 481 -12.85 -13.97 -0.35
N ALA A 482 -13.40 -13.21 0.60
CA ALA A 482 -14.53 -13.65 1.40
C ALA A 482 -15.74 -14.03 0.52
N ASN A 483 -16.07 -13.21 -0.47
CA ASN A 483 -17.15 -13.50 -1.42
C ASN A 483 -16.90 -14.75 -2.28
N LEU A 484 -15.64 -15.10 -2.57
CA LEU A 484 -15.30 -16.37 -3.22
C LEU A 484 -15.68 -17.56 -2.34
N ILE A 485 -15.34 -17.51 -1.05
CA ILE A 485 -15.66 -18.57 -0.08
C ILE A 485 -17.18 -18.69 0.07
N ILE A 486 -17.89 -17.57 0.23
CA ILE A 486 -19.36 -17.55 0.36
C ILE A 486 -20.03 -18.18 -0.86
N LYS A 487 -19.49 -17.96 -2.07
CA LYS A 487 -20.02 -18.59 -3.29
C LYS A 487 -19.68 -20.07 -3.41
N ALA A 488 -18.53 -20.50 -2.90
CA ALA A 488 -18.08 -21.89 -2.96
C ALA A 488 -18.76 -22.78 -1.89
N ASP A 489 -19.33 -22.19 -0.85
CA ASP A 489 -20.10 -22.89 0.19
C ASP A 489 -21.59 -23.09 -0.19
N LYS A 490 -22.10 -22.28 -1.14
CA LYS A 490 -23.40 -22.48 -1.77
C LYS A 490 -23.32 -23.59 -2.82
#